data_AF-A0A3Q0JIQ7-F1
#
_entry.id   AF-A0A3Q0JIQ7-F1
#
_cell.length_a   1.000
_cell.length_b   1.000
_cell.length_c   1.000
_cell.angle_alpha   90.00
_cell.angle_beta   90.00
_cell.angle_gamma   90.00
#
_symmetry.space_group_name_H-M   'P 1'
#
loop_
_entity.id
_entity.type
_entity.pdbx_description
1 polymer ?
#
loop_
_entity_poly.entity_id
_entity_poly.type
_entity_poly.pdbx_seq_one_letter_code
_entity_poly.pdbx_strand_id
1 'polypeptide(L)'
;YPVPMYRWLKNGIELTDFSSDYYYRIHTTKREDGGVYQCIAKNDVGAVLSQGIDVQVAYMGVFEDMTERTVTVDSGQAAILDLPHIDSFPSPLVNWQSDDGRFPYDRKYFTTLKHQLIILSASSSDQKAYRARATNTQIGKDECIANAREFIVVVNEIDPYGEIAPEFIVKPEDTHVKKGEQTSVLECIANDRPLHEVVTLWLKDGVPIENTAISYNLDDPWNRTLSLLSANLTHT
;
A
#
# COMPACT_ATOMS: atom_id res chain seq x y z
N TYR A 1 -9.28 32.73 -40.54
CA TYR A 1 -8.66 31.97 -39.44
C TYR A 1 -8.97 30.50 -39.64
N PRO A 2 -7.98 29.63 -39.80
CA PRO A 2 -8.25 28.23 -40.12
C PRO A 2 -8.79 27.50 -38.89
N VAL A 3 -9.90 26.78 -39.05
CA VAL A 3 -10.58 26.06 -37.97
C VAL A 3 -9.76 24.80 -37.64
N PRO A 4 -9.35 24.58 -36.38
CA PRO A 4 -8.59 23.39 -36.02
C PRO A 4 -9.49 22.15 -35.96
N MET A 5 -8.92 21.01 -36.33
CA MET A 5 -9.51 19.68 -36.17
C MET A 5 -8.62 18.86 -35.25
N TYR A 6 -9.24 17.94 -34.51
CA TYR A 6 -8.62 17.14 -33.47
C TYR A 6 -8.78 15.65 -33.76
N ARG A 7 -7.75 14.88 -33.44
CA ARG A 7 -7.74 13.40 -33.47
C ARG A 7 -7.14 12.89 -32.18
N TRP A 8 -7.73 11.84 -31.62
CA TRP A 8 -7.24 11.20 -30.41
C TRP A 8 -6.50 9.90 -30.70
N LEU A 9 -5.45 9.64 -29.93
CA LEU A 9 -4.62 8.45 -29.99
C LEU A 9 -4.55 7.81 -28.61
N LYS A 10 -4.47 6.48 -28.60
CA LYS A 10 -4.16 5.68 -27.42
C LYS A 10 -2.99 4.76 -27.73
N ASN A 11 -1.93 4.85 -26.94
CA ASN A 11 -0.70 4.08 -27.14
C ASN A 11 -0.15 4.25 -28.57
N GLY A 12 -0.27 5.46 -29.13
CA GLY A 12 0.14 5.78 -30.51
C GLY A 12 -0.80 5.30 -31.61
N ILE A 13 -1.89 4.58 -31.29
CA ILE A 13 -2.89 4.09 -32.24
C ILE A 13 -4.04 5.09 -32.32
N GLU A 14 -4.50 5.41 -33.52
CA GLU A 14 -5.62 6.34 -33.75
C GLU A 14 -6.93 5.75 -33.21
N LEU A 15 -7.59 6.50 -32.32
CA LEU A 15 -8.91 6.16 -31.77
C LEU A 15 -10.06 6.80 -32.54
N THR A 16 -9.82 7.95 -33.15
CA THR A 16 -10.84 8.74 -33.85
C THR A 16 -10.31 9.27 -35.18
N ASP A 17 -11.22 9.61 -36.08
CA ASP A 17 -10.90 10.49 -37.19
C ASP A 17 -10.71 11.94 -36.72
N PHE A 18 -10.23 12.79 -37.63
CA PHE A 18 -10.20 14.23 -37.39
C PHE A 18 -11.62 14.79 -37.35
N SER A 19 -12.00 15.45 -36.26
CA SER A 19 -13.26 16.17 -36.14
C SER A 19 -13.06 17.54 -35.47
N SER A 20 -14.12 18.33 -35.34
CA SER A 20 -14.10 19.56 -34.55
C SER A 20 -14.14 19.32 -33.03
N ASP A 21 -14.23 18.06 -32.59
CA ASP A 21 -14.37 17.70 -31.17
C ASP A 21 -13.01 17.75 -30.47
N TYR A 22 -12.81 18.78 -29.66
CA TYR A 22 -11.58 18.99 -28.90
C TYR A 22 -11.46 18.09 -27.65
N TYR A 23 -12.39 17.15 -27.45
CA TYR A 23 -12.39 16.21 -26.33
C TYR A 23 -12.73 14.79 -26.79
N TYR A 24 -12.21 13.80 -26.08
CA TYR A 24 -12.62 12.40 -26.21
C TYR A 24 -13.33 11.98 -24.92
N ARG A 25 -14.48 11.32 -25.06
CA ARG A 25 -15.31 10.90 -23.92
C ARG A 25 -15.43 9.38 -23.89
N ILE A 26 -15.05 8.81 -22.76
CA ILE A 26 -15.30 7.40 -22.42
C ILE A 26 -16.55 7.38 -21.55
N HIS A 27 -17.63 6.76 -22.05
CA HIS A 27 -18.92 6.74 -21.34
C HIS A 27 -18.98 5.72 -20.20
N THR A 28 -18.28 4.60 -20.34
CA THR A 28 -18.19 3.54 -19.33
C THR A 28 -16.76 3.02 -19.36
N THR A 29 -16.04 3.25 -18.28
CA THR A 29 -14.62 2.89 -18.17
C THR A 29 -14.46 1.42 -17.81
N LYS A 30 -13.62 0.72 -18.56
CA LYS A 30 -13.15 -0.64 -18.30
C LYS A 30 -11.65 -0.66 -18.03
N ARG A 31 -11.14 -1.75 -17.45
CA ARG A 31 -9.69 -1.91 -17.20
C ARG A 31 -8.88 -1.71 -18.49
N GLU A 32 -9.39 -2.22 -19.61
CA GLU A 32 -8.77 -2.10 -20.93
C GLU A 32 -8.70 -0.66 -21.45
N ASP A 33 -9.47 0.29 -20.89
CA ASP A 33 -9.42 1.70 -21.27
C ASP A 33 -8.14 2.39 -20.76
N GLY A 34 -7.39 1.78 -19.84
CA GLY A 34 -6.08 2.29 -19.43
C GLY A 34 -5.07 2.40 -20.58
N GLY A 35 -4.17 3.38 -20.52
CA GLY A 35 -3.11 3.62 -21.50
C GLY A 35 -2.71 5.08 -21.62
N VAL A 36 -1.76 5.36 -22.53
CA VAL A 36 -1.28 6.72 -22.79
C VAL A 36 -2.13 7.38 -23.87
N TYR A 37 -2.81 8.46 -23.52
CA TYR A 37 -3.66 9.24 -24.43
C TYR A 37 -2.94 10.48 -24.94
N GLN A 38 -3.09 10.76 -26.23
CA GLN A 38 -2.56 11.95 -26.89
C GLN A 38 -3.58 12.53 -27.88
N CYS A 39 -3.46 13.82 -28.15
CA CYS A 39 -4.28 14.51 -29.13
C CYS A 39 -3.40 15.14 -30.22
N ILE A 40 -3.78 14.96 -31.48
CA ILE A 40 -3.26 15.74 -32.61
C ILE A 40 -4.24 16.85 -32.90
N ALA A 41 -3.78 18.10 -32.87
CA ALA A 41 -4.53 19.26 -33.34
C ALA A 41 -3.92 19.76 -34.65
N LYS A 42 -4.75 19.94 -35.69
CA LYS A 42 -4.33 20.28 -37.06
C LYS A 42 -5.18 21.41 -37.63
N ASN A 43 -4.58 22.28 -38.43
CA ASN A 43 -5.27 23.18 -39.34
C ASN A 43 -4.51 23.26 -40.69
N ASP A 44 -4.92 24.14 -41.61
CA ASP A 44 -4.29 24.26 -42.94
C ASP A 44 -2.82 24.72 -42.91
N VAL A 45 -2.34 25.22 -41.78
CA VAL A 45 -0.98 25.76 -41.62
C VAL A 45 -0.05 24.76 -40.93
N GLY A 46 -0.57 23.74 -40.24
CA GLY A 46 0.24 22.72 -39.59
C GLY A 46 -0.51 21.83 -38.60
N ALA A 47 0.26 21.01 -37.88
CA ALA A 47 -0.26 20.12 -36.85
C ALA A 47 0.70 20.05 -35.65
N VAL A 48 0.14 19.82 -34.46
CA VAL A 48 0.86 19.63 -33.20
C VAL A 48 0.34 18.39 -32.48
N LEU A 49 1.21 17.72 -31.73
CA LEU A 49 0.88 16.56 -30.90
C LEU A 49 1.03 16.94 -29.42
N SER A 50 0.05 16.59 -28.60
CA SER A 50 0.10 16.82 -27.16
C SER A 50 1.12 15.93 -26.45
N GLN A 51 1.51 16.33 -25.24
CA GLN A 51 2.12 15.40 -24.28
C GLN A 51 1.16 14.22 -24.03
N GLY A 52 1.74 13.04 -23.80
CA GLY A 52 1.00 11.85 -23.38
C GLY A 52 0.53 11.95 -21.93
N ILE A 53 -0.73 11.60 -21.70
CA ILE A 53 -1.31 11.46 -20.36
C ILE A 53 -1.50 9.97 -20.11
N ASP A 54 -0.86 9.44 -19.07
CA ASP A 54 -1.08 8.05 -18.63
C ASP A 54 -2.40 7.98 -17.84
N VAL A 55 -3.37 7.28 -18.41
CA VAL A 55 -4.67 7.03 -17.78
C VAL A 55 -4.67 5.60 -17.26
N GLN A 56 -4.90 5.44 -15.96
CA GLN A 56 -5.08 4.13 -15.35
C GLN A 56 -6.49 4.05 -14.75
N VAL A 57 -7.19 2.96 -15.07
CA VAL A 57 -8.55 2.72 -14.57
C VAL A 57 -8.45 1.90 -13.30
N ALA A 58 -8.99 2.42 -12.20
CA ALA A 58 -8.98 1.72 -10.93
C ALA A 58 -9.81 0.44 -11.00
N TYR A 59 -9.31 -0.63 -10.37
CA TYR A 59 -9.99 -1.92 -10.30
C TYR A 59 -9.56 -2.67 -9.04
N MET A 60 -10.38 -3.63 -8.62
CA MET A 60 -10.09 -4.51 -7.50
C MET A 60 -10.76 -5.86 -7.73
N GLY A 61 -9.98 -6.92 -7.61
CA GLY A 61 -10.46 -8.29 -7.68
C GLY A 61 -11.13 -8.75 -6.37
N VAL A 62 -11.34 -10.05 -6.29
CA VAL A 62 -11.74 -10.76 -5.07
C VAL A 62 -10.56 -11.58 -4.56
N PHE A 63 -10.62 -12.05 -3.32
CA PHE A 63 -9.69 -13.08 -2.87
C PHE A 63 -9.99 -14.39 -3.61
N GLU A 64 -9.04 -14.87 -4.42
CA GLU A 64 -9.19 -16.12 -5.16
C GLU A 64 -9.04 -17.33 -4.22
N ASP A 65 -8.11 -17.23 -3.27
CA ASP A 65 -7.94 -18.22 -2.20
C ASP A 65 -8.84 -17.89 -1.02
N MET A 66 -9.86 -18.73 -0.85
CA MET A 66 -10.85 -18.64 0.23
C MET A 66 -10.69 -19.77 1.25
N THR A 67 -9.50 -20.35 1.37
CA THR A 67 -9.21 -21.37 2.39
C THR A 67 -9.00 -20.74 3.76
N GLU A 68 -9.55 -21.37 4.79
CA GLU A 68 -9.23 -21.02 6.18
C GLU A 68 -7.78 -21.42 6.48
N ARG A 69 -7.06 -20.53 7.18
CA ARG A 69 -5.63 -20.72 7.48
C ARG A 69 -5.41 -20.75 8.98
N THR A 70 -4.76 -21.81 9.46
CA THR A 70 -4.32 -21.89 10.86
C THR A 70 -2.89 -21.40 10.97
N VAL A 71 -2.65 -20.42 11.84
CA VAL A 71 -1.32 -19.92 12.20
C VAL A 71 -1.00 -20.41 13.60
N THR A 72 -0.09 -21.38 13.70
CA THR A 72 0.40 -21.87 15.00
C THR A 72 1.70 -21.17 15.36
N VAL A 73 1.79 -20.64 16.57
CA VAL A 73 2.94 -19.90 17.08
C VAL A 73 3.22 -20.29 18.53
N ASP A 74 4.47 -20.28 18.95
CA ASP A 74 4.81 -20.49 20.36
C ASP A 74 4.62 -19.20 21.17
N SER A 75 4.23 -19.33 22.44
CA SER A 75 4.03 -18.19 23.33
C SER A 75 5.25 -17.27 23.39
N GLY A 76 5.05 -15.98 23.10
CA GLY A 76 6.07 -14.94 23.07
C GLY A 76 6.75 -14.73 21.71
N GLN A 77 6.57 -15.63 20.76
CA GLN A 77 7.02 -15.42 19.37
C GLN A 77 6.02 -14.54 18.60
N ALA A 78 6.42 -14.01 17.45
CA ALA A 78 5.53 -13.25 16.59
C ALA A 78 4.73 -14.16 15.67
N ALA A 79 3.42 -13.92 15.56
CA ALA A 79 2.58 -14.52 14.51
C ALA A 79 2.50 -13.59 13.30
N ILE A 80 2.54 -14.17 12.10
CA ILE A 80 2.44 -13.46 10.83
C ILE A 80 1.27 -14.05 10.07
N LEU A 81 0.24 -13.23 9.83
CA LEU A 81 -0.92 -13.59 9.04
C LEU A 81 -0.76 -12.95 7.65
N ASP A 82 -0.41 -13.80 6.69
CA ASP A 82 -0.12 -13.37 5.33
C ASP A 82 -1.40 -13.29 4.49
N LEU A 83 -1.79 -12.07 4.13
CA LEU A 83 -2.99 -11.82 3.34
C LEU A 83 -2.78 -12.35 1.90
N PRO A 84 -3.71 -13.15 1.34
CA PRO A 84 -3.61 -13.55 -0.06
C PRO A 84 -3.57 -12.33 -0.98
N HIS A 85 -2.79 -12.43 -2.05
CA HIS A 85 -2.70 -11.37 -3.05
C HIS A 85 -4.08 -11.06 -3.66
N ILE A 86 -4.36 -9.77 -3.81
CA ILE A 86 -5.57 -9.25 -4.45
C ILE A 86 -5.16 -8.37 -5.63
N ASP A 87 -5.54 -8.74 -6.85
CA ASP A 87 -5.26 -7.92 -8.04
C ASP A 87 -6.05 -6.63 -7.94
N SER A 88 -5.36 -5.52 -7.68
CA SER A 88 -5.99 -4.22 -7.46
C SER A 88 -5.06 -3.10 -7.93
N PHE A 89 -5.67 -2.08 -8.51
CA PHE A 89 -5.00 -0.81 -8.77
C PHE A 89 -5.91 0.37 -8.38
N PRO A 90 -5.43 1.34 -7.59
CA PRO A 90 -4.21 1.31 -6.78
C PRO A 90 -4.19 0.16 -5.76
N SER A 91 -3.09 0.03 -5.01
CA SER A 91 -3.02 -0.90 -3.87
C SER A 91 -4.19 -0.63 -2.92
N PRO A 92 -4.89 -1.67 -2.44
CA PRO A 92 -6.04 -1.47 -1.58
C PRO A 92 -5.60 -1.03 -0.18
N LEU A 93 -6.52 -0.38 0.54
CA LEU A 93 -6.43 -0.21 1.98
C LEU A 93 -6.90 -1.51 2.64
N VAL A 94 -6.06 -2.09 3.50
CA VAL A 94 -6.40 -3.31 4.27
C VAL A 94 -6.59 -2.96 5.74
N ASN A 95 -7.72 -3.41 6.28
CA ASN A 95 -8.04 -3.29 7.70
C ASN A 95 -8.25 -4.68 8.29
N TRP A 96 -7.45 -5.03 9.29
CA TRP A 96 -7.60 -6.28 10.03
C TRP A 96 -8.60 -6.12 11.17
N GLN A 97 -9.37 -7.18 11.42
CA GLN A 97 -10.32 -7.29 12.52
C GLN A 97 -10.20 -8.67 13.14
N SER A 98 -10.21 -8.72 14.47
CA SER A 98 -10.48 -9.95 15.23
C SER A 98 -12.00 -10.18 15.34
N ASP A 99 -12.40 -11.39 15.70
CA ASP A 99 -13.82 -11.75 15.87
C ASP A 99 -14.59 -10.92 16.91
N ASP A 100 -13.88 -10.39 17.92
CA ASP A 100 -14.45 -9.48 18.93
C ASP A 100 -14.64 -8.04 18.40
N GLY A 101 -14.32 -7.80 17.12
CA GLY A 101 -14.61 -6.56 16.40
C GLY A 101 -13.74 -5.38 16.81
N ARG A 102 -12.69 -5.59 17.61
CA ARG A 102 -11.80 -4.53 18.08
C ARG A 102 -10.35 -4.94 17.91
N PHE A 103 -9.69 -4.26 16.99
CA PHE A 103 -8.25 -4.26 16.91
C PHE A 103 -7.73 -3.05 17.71
N PRO A 104 -7.18 -3.23 18.93
CA PRO A 104 -6.66 -2.10 19.68
C PRO A 104 -5.43 -1.57 18.94
N TYR A 105 -5.32 -0.24 18.86
CA TYR A 105 -4.09 0.41 18.47
C TYR A 105 -3.06 0.20 19.58
N ASP A 106 -2.34 -0.92 19.50
CA ASP A 106 -1.45 -1.44 20.52
C ASP A 106 -0.09 -1.80 19.90
N ARG A 107 0.98 -1.72 20.68
CA ARG A 107 2.34 -2.06 20.26
C ARG A 107 2.43 -3.48 19.72
N LYS A 108 1.61 -4.37 20.28
CA LYS A 108 1.52 -5.79 19.94
C LYS A 108 1.14 -6.02 18.49
N TYR A 109 0.37 -5.12 17.89
CA TYR A 109 -0.16 -5.35 16.56
C TYR A 109 0.37 -4.37 15.53
N PHE A 110 0.57 -4.85 14.30
CA PHE A 110 1.01 -4.03 13.18
C PHE A 110 0.50 -4.58 11.85
N THR A 111 0.09 -3.70 10.93
CA THR A 111 -0.23 -4.08 9.54
C THR A 111 0.88 -3.56 8.63
N THR A 112 1.54 -4.45 7.90
CA THR A 112 2.68 -4.10 7.05
C THR A 112 2.25 -3.46 5.73
N LEU A 113 3.19 -2.84 5.01
CA LEU A 113 2.98 -2.35 3.63
C LEU A 113 2.59 -3.46 2.65
N LYS A 114 2.91 -4.73 2.98
CA LYS A 114 2.49 -5.92 2.25
C LYS A 114 1.15 -6.48 2.72
N HIS A 115 0.41 -5.72 3.54
CA HIS A 115 -0.91 -6.05 4.09
C HIS A 115 -0.94 -7.23 5.07
N GLN A 116 0.22 -7.66 5.58
CA GLN A 116 0.30 -8.73 6.57
C GLN A 116 -0.08 -8.20 7.95
N LEU A 117 -0.75 -9.03 8.76
CA LEU A 117 -0.91 -8.72 10.19
C LEU A 117 0.19 -9.38 11.00
N ILE A 118 0.91 -8.58 11.76
CA ILE A 118 1.91 -9.01 12.72
C ILE A 118 1.31 -8.93 14.12
N ILE A 119 1.39 -10.02 14.87
CA ILE A 119 1.03 -10.11 16.29
C ILE A 119 2.31 -10.43 17.06
N LEU A 120 2.89 -9.44 17.71
CA LEU A 120 4.12 -9.56 18.49
C LEU A 120 3.84 -10.18 19.86
N SER A 121 4.82 -10.88 20.42
CA SER A 121 4.76 -11.54 21.72
C SER A 121 3.44 -12.27 21.94
N ALA A 122 3.13 -13.24 21.08
CA ALA A 122 1.85 -13.96 21.07
C ALA A 122 1.54 -14.60 22.44
N SER A 123 0.29 -14.52 22.86
CA SER A 123 -0.22 -15.07 24.13
C SER A 123 -1.58 -15.73 23.92
N SER A 124 -2.08 -16.46 24.90
CA SER A 124 -3.39 -17.12 24.81
C SER A 124 -4.55 -16.15 24.55
N SER A 125 -4.41 -14.87 24.89
CA SER A 125 -5.36 -13.80 24.53
C SER A 125 -5.55 -13.62 23.02
N ASP A 126 -4.61 -14.08 22.21
CA ASP A 126 -4.58 -13.85 20.76
C ASP A 126 -5.14 -15.04 19.98
N GLN A 127 -5.48 -16.13 20.67
CA GLN A 127 -6.12 -17.32 20.09
C GLN A 127 -7.56 -17.01 19.69
N LYS A 128 -7.70 -16.38 18.52
CA LYS A 128 -8.94 -15.88 17.93
C LYS A 128 -8.89 -16.07 16.42
N ALA A 129 -10.03 -15.90 15.74
CA ALA A 129 -10.00 -15.70 14.30
C ALA A 129 -9.81 -14.22 13.96
N TYR A 130 -9.06 -13.99 12.88
CA TYR A 130 -8.79 -12.68 12.32
C TYR A 130 -9.22 -12.67 10.86
N ARG A 131 -9.79 -11.55 10.42
CA ARG A 131 -10.22 -11.32 9.04
C ARG A 131 -9.71 -9.98 8.55
N ALA A 132 -9.30 -9.94 7.29
CA ALA A 132 -8.94 -8.71 6.61
C ALA A 132 -10.09 -8.21 5.74
N ARG A 133 -10.31 -6.89 5.78
CA ARG A 133 -11.20 -6.18 4.88
C ARG A 133 -10.36 -5.28 3.99
N ALA A 134 -10.34 -5.56 2.70
CA ALA A 134 -9.64 -4.77 1.69
C ALA A 134 -10.63 -3.82 0.98
N THR A 135 -10.22 -2.57 0.76
CA THR A 135 -11.04 -1.53 0.10
C THR A 135 -10.18 -0.71 -0.86
N ASN A 136 -10.64 -0.54 -2.10
CA ASN A 136 -10.05 0.40 -3.06
C ASN A 136 -10.90 1.68 -3.15
N THR A 137 -10.33 2.80 -2.70
CA THR A 137 -11.04 4.08 -2.54
C THR A 137 -11.29 4.84 -3.85
N GLN A 138 -10.70 4.39 -4.96
CA GLN A 138 -10.78 5.08 -6.26
C GLN A 138 -11.83 4.48 -7.21
N ILE A 139 -12.54 3.42 -6.80
CA ILE A 139 -13.55 2.73 -7.63
C ILE A 139 -14.95 3.39 -7.56
N GLY A 140 -15.11 4.46 -6.76
CA GLY A 140 -16.36 5.19 -6.62
C GLY A 140 -17.20 4.73 -5.42
N LYS A 141 -18.47 5.12 -5.38
CA LYS A 141 -19.39 4.94 -4.22
C LYS A 141 -19.69 3.48 -3.87
N ASP A 142 -19.52 2.58 -4.82
CA ASP A 142 -19.61 1.15 -4.59
C ASP A 142 -18.22 0.68 -4.15
N GLU A 143 -17.94 0.80 -2.85
CA GLU A 143 -16.73 0.24 -2.25
C GLU A 143 -16.62 -1.24 -2.68
N CYS A 144 -15.68 -1.57 -3.57
CA CYS A 144 -15.29 -2.96 -3.76
C CYS A 144 -14.64 -3.41 -2.45
N ILE A 145 -15.41 -4.18 -1.69
CA ILE A 145 -15.00 -4.77 -0.43
C ILE A 145 -14.73 -6.24 -0.69
N ALA A 146 -13.49 -6.65 -0.48
CA ALA A 146 -13.15 -8.06 -0.39
C ALA A 146 -12.91 -8.41 1.08
N ASN A 147 -13.56 -9.47 1.57
CA ASN A 147 -13.30 -10.03 2.89
C ASN A 147 -12.49 -11.31 2.70
N ALA A 148 -11.30 -11.36 3.29
CA ALA A 148 -10.55 -12.60 3.35
C ALA A 148 -11.27 -13.60 4.27
N ARG A 149 -10.98 -14.89 4.09
CA ARG A 149 -11.38 -15.92 5.05
C ARG A 149 -10.59 -15.80 6.35
N GLU A 150 -11.08 -16.52 7.36
CA GLU A 150 -10.59 -16.44 8.73
C GLU A 150 -9.18 -17.05 8.85
N PHE A 151 -8.31 -16.30 9.51
CA PHE A 151 -7.03 -16.78 10.02
C PHE A 151 -7.21 -17.16 11.48
N ILE A 152 -7.08 -18.45 11.79
CA ILE A 152 -7.22 -18.98 13.14
C ILE A 152 -5.82 -19.00 13.77
N VAL A 153 -5.61 -18.18 14.80
CA VAL A 153 -4.36 -18.19 15.56
C VAL A 153 -4.43 -19.21 16.68
N VAL A 154 -3.43 -20.08 16.76
CA VAL A 154 -3.25 -21.07 17.83
C VAL A 154 -1.91 -20.81 18.50
N VAL A 155 -1.90 -20.70 19.83
CA VAL A 155 -0.68 -20.41 20.59
C VAL A 155 -0.30 -21.62 21.43
N ASN A 156 0.91 -22.16 21.21
CA ASN A 156 1.48 -23.21 22.04
C ASN A 156 2.11 -22.60 23.30
N GLU A 157 1.60 -22.94 24.48
CA GLU A 157 2.09 -22.43 25.77
C GLU A 157 3.29 -23.24 26.28
N ILE A 158 4.39 -23.27 25.53
CA ILE A 158 5.62 -24.02 25.91
C ILE A 158 6.32 -23.34 27.09
N ASP A 159 6.51 -22.02 27.00
CA ASP A 159 7.03 -21.18 28.07
C ASP A 159 6.27 -19.84 28.10
N PRO A 160 5.10 -19.81 28.76
CA PRO A 160 4.23 -18.64 28.77
C PRO A 160 4.77 -17.50 29.64
N TYR A 161 5.98 -17.56 30.19
CA TYR A 161 6.61 -16.45 30.93
C TYR A 161 8.06 -16.21 30.55
N GLY A 162 8.67 -17.04 29.71
CA GLY A 162 10.02 -16.87 29.22
C GLY A 162 10.22 -15.54 28.49
N GLU A 163 11.29 -14.85 28.84
CA GLU A 163 11.78 -13.69 28.11
C GLU A 163 12.39 -14.12 26.77
N ILE A 164 12.24 -13.29 25.76
CA ILE A 164 12.73 -13.54 24.40
C ILE A 164 13.47 -12.29 23.97
N ALA A 165 14.71 -12.46 23.52
CA ALA A 165 15.52 -11.35 23.02
C ALA A 165 14.91 -10.74 21.74
N PRO A 166 15.16 -9.45 21.46
CA PRO A 166 14.62 -8.79 20.28
C PRO A 166 15.00 -9.47 18.95
N GLU A 167 14.00 -9.70 18.09
CA GLU A 167 14.18 -10.28 16.75
C GLU A 167 13.44 -9.46 15.70
N PHE A 168 14.08 -9.18 14.55
CA PHE A 168 13.42 -8.51 13.44
C PHE A 168 12.40 -9.41 12.74
N ILE A 169 11.14 -8.99 12.76
CA ILE A 169 10.04 -9.63 12.03
C ILE A 169 9.87 -8.97 10.65
N VAL A 170 9.99 -7.64 10.60
CA VAL A 170 10.01 -6.88 9.35
C VAL A 170 11.27 -6.03 9.35
N LYS A 171 12.11 -6.24 8.34
CA LYS A 171 13.35 -5.50 8.14
C LYS A 171 13.09 -4.37 7.14
N PRO A 172 13.79 -3.22 7.26
CA PRO A 172 13.79 -2.22 6.20
C PRO A 172 14.28 -2.85 4.89
N GLU A 173 13.53 -2.60 3.80
CA GLU A 173 13.87 -3.10 2.47
C GLU A 173 14.54 -2.01 1.63
N ASP A 174 15.51 -2.41 0.79
CA ASP A 174 16.16 -1.52 -0.16
C ASP A 174 15.10 -0.89 -1.07
N THR A 175 15.00 0.45 -1.03
CA THR A 175 13.94 1.20 -1.71
C THR A 175 14.53 2.17 -2.72
N HIS A 176 14.01 2.14 -3.95
CA HIS A 176 14.37 3.08 -5.00
C HIS A 176 13.30 4.15 -5.14
N VAL A 177 13.60 5.35 -4.65
CA VAL A 177 12.68 6.49 -4.72
C VAL A 177 12.77 7.16 -6.09
N LYS A 178 11.63 7.33 -6.77
CA LYS A 178 11.59 8.04 -8.06
C LYS A 178 11.68 9.54 -7.85
N LYS A 179 12.38 10.26 -8.74
CA LYS A 179 12.42 11.73 -8.69
C LYS A 179 11.01 12.30 -8.84
N GLY A 180 10.57 13.09 -7.86
CA GLY A 180 9.22 13.66 -7.80
C GLY A 180 8.20 12.82 -7.03
N GLU A 181 8.60 11.64 -6.54
CA GLU A 181 7.83 10.88 -5.56
C GLU A 181 7.80 11.65 -4.24
N GLN A 182 6.60 11.88 -3.71
CA GLN A 182 6.40 12.79 -2.58
C GLN A 182 6.82 12.16 -1.25
N THR A 183 6.64 10.85 -1.12
CA THR A 183 6.90 10.11 0.12
C THR A 183 7.39 8.70 -0.20
N SER A 184 8.36 8.22 0.56
CA SER A 184 8.76 6.80 0.57
C SER A 184 8.76 6.27 1.99
N VAL A 185 8.24 5.06 2.18
CA VAL A 185 7.96 4.51 3.51
C VAL A 185 8.89 3.32 3.78
N LEU A 186 9.50 3.30 4.96
CA LEU A 186 10.33 2.21 5.46
C LEU A 186 9.70 1.62 6.72
N GLU A 187 9.74 0.30 6.86
CA GLU A 187 9.21 -0.43 8.01
C GLU A 187 10.32 -1.14 8.78
N CYS A 188 10.26 -1.09 10.11
CA CYS A 188 11.15 -1.80 11.01
C CYS A 188 10.37 -2.30 12.23
N ILE A 189 10.09 -3.60 12.25
CA ILE A 189 9.28 -4.24 13.30
C ILE A 189 10.10 -5.34 13.94
N ALA A 190 10.32 -5.23 15.24
CA ALA A 190 10.99 -6.23 16.04
C ALA A 190 10.01 -6.81 17.07
N ASN A 191 10.03 -8.14 17.20
CA ASN A 191 9.44 -8.85 18.31
C ASN A 191 10.37 -8.76 19.51
N ASP A 192 9.80 -8.80 20.71
CA ASP A 192 10.53 -8.82 21.97
C ASP A 192 9.58 -9.31 23.07
N ARG A 193 10.12 -9.89 24.12
CA ARG A 193 9.31 -10.25 25.28
C ARG A 193 10.07 -9.96 26.58
N PRO A 194 9.63 -8.95 27.35
CA PRO A 194 8.38 -8.21 27.22
C PRO A 194 8.43 -7.04 26.22
N LEU A 195 7.36 -6.84 25.43
CA LEU A 195 7.32 -5.84 24.36
C LEU A 195 7.57 -4.38 24.77
N HIS A 196 7.51 -4.01 26.04
CA HIS A 196 7.74 -2.63 26.44
C HIS A 196 9.24 -2.26 26.47
N GLU A 197 10.14 -3.24 26.40
CA GLU A 197 11.58 -3.03 26.47
C GLU A 197 12.23 -2.70 25.12
N VAL A 198 11.68 -3.23 24.01
CA VAL A 198 12.17 -2.87 22.67
C VAL A 198 12.05 -1.37 22.39
N VAL A 199 12.97 -0.80 21.64
CA VAL A 199 12.97 0.60 21.19
C VAL A 199 13.45 0.65 19.74
N THR A 200 12.73 1.37 18.88
CA THR A 200 13.10 1.54 17.47
C THR A 200 13.74 2.90 17.25
N LEU A 201 14.96 2.91 16.69
CA LEU A 201 15.71 4.11 16.35
C LEU A 201 16.10 4.08 14.88
N TRP A 202 15.81 5.17 14.17
CA TRP A 202 16.21 5.35 12.78
C TRP A 202 17.48 6.19 12.70
N LEU A 203 18.48 5.69 11.97
CA LEU A 203 19.74 6.37 11.75
C LEU A 203 20.03 6.49 10.25
N LYS A 204 20.63 7.61 9.86
CA LYS A 204 21.22 7.82 8.54
C LYS A 204 22.73 7.96 8.71
N ASP A 205 23.50 7.08 8.09
CA ASP A 205 24.97 7.10 8.16
C ASP A 205 25.52 7.13 9.61
N GLY A 206 24.82 6.44 10.52
CA GLY A 206 25.14 6.40 11.95
C GLY A 206 24.67 7.60 12.79
N VAL A 207 23.99 8.58 12.17
CA VAL A 207 23.44 9.75 12.85
C VAL A 207 21.93 9.57 13.06
N PRO A 208 21.37 9.81 14.27
CA PRO A 208 19.92 9.76 14.48
C PRO A 208 19.17 10.66 13.49
N ILE A 209 18.07 10.16 12.92
CA ILE A 209 17.36 10.84 11.81
C ILE A 209 16.91 12.26 12.18
N GLU A 210 16.55 12.51 13.44
CA GLU A 210 16.19 13.81 14.02
C GLU A 210 17.31 14.85 13.95
N ASN A 211 18.56 14.39 13.88
CA ASN A 211 19.76 15.23 13.78
C ASN A 211 20.25 15.37 12.32
N THR A 212 19.42 15.01 11.35
CA THR A 212 19.75 15.11 9.92
C THR A 212 18.92 16.19 9.23
N ALA A 213 19.30 16.57 8.01
CA ALA A 213 18.55 17.51 7.19
C ALA A 213 17.41 16.84 6.39
N ILE A 214 17.15 15.54 6.59
CA ILE A 214 16.09 14.82 5.90
C ILE A 214 14.73 15.28 6.43
N SER A 215 13.79 15.59 5.54
CA SER A 215 12.38 15.74 5.92
C SER A 215 11.76 14.36 6.11
N TYR A 216 11.20 14.09 7.28
CA TYR A 216 10.63 12.78 7.61
C TYR A 216 9.37 12.91 8.47
N ASN A 217 8.61 11.80 8.55
CA ASN A 217 7.54 11.58 9.50
C ASN A 217 7.68 10.19 10.15
N LEU A 218 7.28 10.08 11.42
CA LEU A 218 7.15 8.79 12.12
C LEU A 218 5.66 8.50 12.24
N ASP A 219 5.20 7.49 11.51
CA ASP A 219 3.76 7.30 11.27
C ASP A 219 3.05 6.54 12.41
N ASP A 220 3.81 6.05 13.40
CA ASP A 220 3.28 5.39 14.59
C ASP A 220 4.07 5.74 15.88
N PRO A 221 3.45 5.67 17.07
CA PRO A 221 4.09 6.02 18.34
C PRO A 221 5.30 5.17 18.74
N TRP A 222 5.51 4.01 18.10
CA TRP A 222 6.64 3.13 18.39
C TRP A 222 7.74 3.25 17.33
N ASN A 223 7.65 4.26 16.45
CA ASN A 223 8.63 4.57 15.40
C ASN A 223 8.94 3.36 14.49
N ARG A 224 7.96 2.47 14.29
CA ARG A 224 8.08 1.27 13.44
C ARG A 224 8.03 1.64 11.96
N THR A 225 7.44 2.78 11.62
CA THR A 225 7.34 3.28 10.25
C THR A 225 7.99 4.65 10.10
N LEU A 226 8.94 4.76 9.16
CA LEU A 226 9.59 6.01 8.77
C LEU A 226 9.18 6.41 7.35
N SER A 227 8.46 7.51 7.23
CA SER A 227 8.16 8.16 5.97
C SER A 227 9.21 9.22 5.64
N LEU A 228 9.97 9.01 4.57
CA LEU A 228 10.87 10.00 3.99
C LEU A 228 10.07 10.93 3.08
N LEU A 229 10.05 12.22 3.41
CA LEU A 229 9.30 13.22 2.67
C LEU A 229 10.22 13.91 1.66
N SER A 230 9.74 14.08 0.43
CA SER A 230 10.47 14.85 -0.57
C SER A 230 10.57 16.31 -0.10
N ALA A 231 11.78 16.85 -0.06
CA ALA A 231 11.95 18.30 -0.02
C ALA A 231 11.42 18.87 -1.34
N ASN A 232 10.57 19.89 -1.27
CA ASN A 232 10.15 20.66 -2.44
C ASN A 232 11.36 20.92 -3.36
N LEU A 233 11.25 20.47 -4.61
CA LEU A 233 12.13 20.88 -5.70
C LEU A 233 11.89 22.37 -5.99
N THR A 234 12.34 23.24 -5.09
CA THR A 234 12.36 24.68 -5.30
C THR A 234 13.69 25.26 -4.87
N HIS A 235 14.81 24.66 -5.32
CA HIS A 235 16.09 25.36 -5.46
C HIS A 235 16.95 24.64 -6.51
N THR A 236 16.73 24.99 -7.77
CA THR A 236 17.75 24.95 -8.84
C THR A 236 17.91 26.37 -9.36
#